data_AF-A0A2E1A1X4-F1
#
_entry.id   AF-A0A2E1A1X4-F1
#
_cell.length_a   1.000
_cell.length_b   1.000
_cell.length_c   1.000
_cell.angle_alpha   90.00
_cell.angle_beta   90.00
_cell.angle_gamma   90.00
#
_symmetry.space_group_name_H-M   'P 1'
#
loop_
_entity.id
_entity.type
_entity.pdbx_description
1 polymer ?
#
loop_
_entity_poly.entity_id
_entity_poly.type
_entity_poly.pdbx_seq_one_letter_code
_entity_poly.pdbx_strand_id
1 'polypeptide(L)'
;MTEGSIHNDEYLTRKGYYQGLDLIDAWPQFNLFTIGYTMSRNDYTNPRFAEALEMQWRNIEVCLDDDIDRGNPDVARYFPREAAETRALYKRACWNSEIAPYNVQGFFMNLGDMLVKNGEVAVAKRIYQTAKQHPDFKTWPYKDVLNRRIRHAEKNVERFRHIIDNSEKVTEDAIMILTPFSCMACHEKG
;
A
#
# COMPACT_ATOMS: atom_id res chain seq x y z
N MET A 1 -11.09 4.13 -13.49
CA MET A 1 -9.82 3.78 -14.15
C MET A 1 -9.83 2.32 -14.58
N THR A 2 -10.04 1.38 -13.65
CA THR A 2 -10.02 -0.07 -13.92
C THR A 2 -11.02 -0.51 -15.00
N GLU A 3 -12.29 -0.07 -14.92
CA GLU A 3 -13.30 -0.36 -15.94
C GLU A 3 -12.89 0.13 -17.34
N GLY A 4 -12.37 1.36 -17.44
CA GLY A 4 -11.86 1.90 -18.70
C GLY A 4 -10.71 1.07 -19.27
N SER A 5 -9.80 0.59 -18.41
CA SER A 5 -8.71 -0.30 -18.83
C SER A 5 -9.20 -1.67 -19.31
N ILE A 6 -10.26 -2.23 -18.71
CA ILE A 6 -10.84 -3.52 -19.15
C ILE A 6 -11.49 -3.38 -20.53
N HIS A 7 -12.14 -2.24 -20.78
CA HIS A 7 -12.85 -1.98 -22.04
C HIS A 7 -12.01 -1.26 -23.11
N ASN A 8 -10.72 -1.01 -22.85
CA ASN A 8 -9.87 -0.15 -23.68
C ASN A 8 -10.53 1.20 -24.01
N ASP A 9 -11.25 1.76 -23.03
CA ASP A 9 -11.94 3.05 -23.12
C ASP A 9 -11.09 4.14 -22.45
N GLU A 10 -10.43 4.95 -23.27
CA GLU A 10 -9.60 6.06 -22.79
C GLU A 10 -10.41 7.13 -22.06
N TYR A 11 -11.66 7.38 -22.49
CA TYR A 11 -12.52 8.37 -21.85
C TYR A 11 -12.87 7.93 -20.43
N LEU A 12 -13.32 6.69 -20.24
CA LEU A 12 -13.63 6.14 -18.92
C LEU A 12 -12.38 6.02 -18.03
N THR A 13 -11.22 5.75 -18.62
CA THR A 13 -9.93 5.74 -17.91
C THR A 13 -9.62 7.13 -17.35
N ARG A 14 -9.66 8.17 -18.20
CA ARG A 14 -9.40 9.56 -17.81
C ARG A 14 -10.45 10.09 -16.84
N LYS A 15 -11.74 9.84 -17.11
CA LYS A 15 -12.84 10.22 -16.22
C LYS A 15 -12.64 9.64 -14.82
N GLY A 16 -12.34 8.34 -14.73
CA GLY A 16 -12.11 7.69 -13.46
C GLY A 16 -10.86 8.19 -12.72
N TYR A 17 -9.85 8.68 -13.45
CA TYR A 17 -8.68 9.33 -12.83
C TYR A 17 -9.06 10.66 -12.16
N TYR A 18 -9.72 11.57 -12.90
CA TYR A 18 -10.14 12.85 -12.34
C TYR A 18 -11.15 12.71 -11.21
N GLN A 19 -12.09 11.78 -11.32
CA GLN A 19 -12.97 11.43 -10.19
C GLN A 19 -12.19 10.94 -8.98
N GLY A 20 -11.09 10.19 -9.19
CA GLY A 20 -10.19 9.78 -8.10
C GLY A 20 -9.52 10.97 -7.41
N LEU A 21 -9.13 12.00 -8.16
CA LEU A 21 -8.57 13.24 -7.59
C LEU A 21 -9.60 14.00 -6.76
N ASP A 22 -10.82 14.17 -7.28
CA ASP A 22 -11.91 14.83 -6.54
C ASP A 22 -12.22 14.08 -5.22
N LEU A 23 -12.13 12.74 -5.24
CA LEU A 23 -12.32 11.91 -4.05
C LEU A 23 -11.16 12.03 -3.06
N ILE A 24 -9.92 12.18 -3.53
CA ILE A 24 -8.77 12.46 -2.67
C ILE A 24 -8.98 13.76 -1.89
N ASP A 25 -9.46 14.81 -2.56
CA ASP A 25 -9.73 16.10 -1.90
C ASP A 25 -10.86 15.99 -0.85
N ALA A 26 -11.88 15.16 -1.13
CA ALA A 26 -13.00 14.97 -0.22
C ALA A 26 -12.67 14.12 1.02
N TRP A 27 -11.84 13.08 0.87
CA TRP A 27 -11.45 12.20 1.98
C TRP A 27 -10.04 11.59 1.76
N PRO A 28 -8.98 12.36 2.04
CA PRO A 28 -7.62 11.97 1.66
C PRO A 28 -7.10 10.75 2.42
N GLN A 29 -7.49 10.58 3.68
CA GLN A 29 -7.07 9.46 4.54
C GLN A 29 -7.41 8.11 3.92
N PHE A 30 -8.52 8.02 3.17
CA PHE A 30 -8.94 6.78 2.52
C PHE A 30 -8.54 6.76 1.03
N ASN A 31 -8.82 7.84 0.30
CA ASN A 31 -8.73 7.81 -1.15
C ASN A 31 -7.28 7.92 -1.67
N LEU A 32 -6.34 8.49 -0.90
CA LEU A 32 -4.92 8.40 -1.25
C LEU A 32 -4.46 6.93 -1.26
N PHE A 33 -4.87 6.14 -0.26
CA PHE A 33 -4.61 4.71 -0.25
C PHE A 33 -5.31 4.01 -1.42
N THR A 34 -6.64 4.15 -1.58
CA THR A 34 -7.39 3.38 -2.59
C THR A 34 -6.93 3.66 -4.02
N ILE A 35 -6.72 4.92 -4.37
CA ILE A 35 -6.30 5.33 -5.71
C ILE A 35 -4.83 4.96 -5.95
N GLY A 36 -3.94 5.24 -4.99
CA GLY A 36 -2.53 4.86 -5.08
C GLY A 36 -2.34 3.33 -5.11
N TYR A 37 -3.09 2.58 -4.31
CA TYR A 37 -3.09 1.12 -4.34
C TYR A 37 -3.48 0.62 -5.72
N THR A 38 -4.61 1.09 -6.26
CA THR A 38 -5.07 0.74 -7.61
C THR A 38 -4.00 1.02 -8.67
N MET A 39 -3.33 2.17 -8.61
CA MET A 39 -2.32 2.57 -9.59
C MET A 39 -0.95 1.91 -9.38
N SER A 40 -0.69 1.25 -8.24
CA SER A 40 0.57 0.52 -7.98
C SER A 40 0.82 -0.64 -8.97
N ARG A 41 -0.23 -1.13 -9.63
CA ARG A 41 -0.14 -2.16 -10.67
C ARG A 41 0.56 -1.69 -11.96
N ASN A 42 0.61 -0.38 -12.21
CA ASN A 42 1.28 0.17 -13.39
C ASN A 42 2.76 -0.25 -13.41
N ASP A 43 3.34 -0.32 -14.60
CA ASP A 43 4.79 -0.52 -14.74
C ASP A 43 5.58 0.57 -13.97
N TYR A 44 6.74 0.21 -13.43
CA TYR A 44 7.53 1.13 -12.61
C TYR A 44 8.06 2.35 -13.40
N THR A 45 8.17 2.24 -14.72
CA THR A 45 8.54 3.36 -15.61
C THR A 45 7.35 4.25 -15.98
N ASN A 46 6.12 3.81 -15.71
CA ASN A 46 4.93 4.60 -15.99
C ASN A 46 4.80 5.74 -14.96
N PRO A 47 4.61 7.00 -15.39
CA PRO A 47 4.42 8.14 -14.46
C PRO A 47 3.31 7.93 -13.42
N ARG A 48 2.27 7.15 -13.74
CA ARG A 48 1.19 6.81 -12.79
C ARG A 48 1.65 5.95 -11.63
N PHE A 49 2.73 5.17 -11.78
CA PHE A 49 3.32 4.43 -10.66
C PHE A 49 4.03 5.37 -9.68
N ALA A 50 4.79 6.35 -10.19
CA ALA A 50 5.43 7.36 -9.34
C ALA A 50 4.39 8.21 -8.59
N GLU A 51 3.31 8.60 -9.27
CA GLU A 51 2.18 9.28 -8.64
C GLU A 51 1.51 8.43 -7.56
N ALA A 52 1.32 7.13 -7.82
CA ALA A 52 0.78 6.20 -6.84
C ALA A 52 1.64 6.10 -5.58
N LEU A 53 2.97 6.05 -5.74
CA LEU A 53 3.92 6.01 -4.64
C LEU A 53 3.87 7.29 -3.81
N GLU A 54 3.77 8.46 -4.46
CA GLU A 54 3.56 9.73 -3.77
C GLU A 54 2.27 9.74 -2.96
N MET A 55 1.17 9.21 -3.51
CA MET A 55 -0.09 9.10 -2.77
C MET A 55 0.03 8.26 -1.50
N GLN A 56 0.80 7.16 -1.52
CA GLN A 56 1.02 6.36 -0.32
C GLN A 56 1.81 7.13 0.75
N TRP A 57 2.84 7.89 0.36
CA TRP A 57 3.57 8.71 1.31
C TRP A 57 2.71 9.82 1.92
N ARG A 58 1.96 10.55 1.09
CA ARG A 58 1.00 11.55 1.56
C ARG A 58 -0.08 10.95 2.44
N ASN A 59 -0.47 9.69 2.20
CA ASN A 59 -1.45 9.02 3.04
C ASN A 59 -0.93 8.88 4.48
N ILE A 60 0.35 8.50 4.67
CA ILE A 60 0.97 8.45 6.00
C ILE A 60 0.94 9.84 6.63
N GLU A 61 1.42 10.86 5.92
CA GLU A 61 1.53 12.23 6.45
C GLU A 61 0.16 12.78 6.89
N VAL A 62 -0.86 12.59 6.05
CA VAL A 62 -2.24 13.00 6.35
C VAL A 62 -2.83 12.19 7.50
N CYS A 63 -2.54 10.89 7.59
CA CYS A 63 -3.05 10.06 8.69
C CYS A 63 -2.40 10.37 10.04
N LEU A 64 -1.15 10.84 10.04
CA LEU A 64 -0.40 11.18 11.24
C LEU A 64 -0.54 12.66 11.64
N ASP A 65 -1.07 13.49 10.73
CA ASP A 65 -1.03 14.95 10.78
C ASP A 65 0.40 15.46 11.02
N ASP A 66 1.37 14.88 10.30
CA ASP A 66 2.79 15.17 10.49
C ASP A 66 3.59 14.91 9.22
N ASP A 67 4.68 15.65 9.05
CA ASP A 67 5.63 15.40 7.98
C ASP A 67 6.61 14.30 8.40
N ILE A 68 6.94 13.40 7.48
CA ILE A 68 7.84 12.27 7.76
C ILE A 68 9.14 12.39 6.95
N ASP A 69 10.26 12.01 7.57
CA ASP A 69 11.50 11.76 6.83
C ASP A 69 11.33 10.47 6.02
N ARG A 70 10.98 10.61 4.74
CA ARG A 70 10.76 9.48 3.84
C ARG A 70 12.04 8.68 3.56
N GLY A 71 13.23 9.25 3.75
CA GLY A 71 14.51 8.56 3.60
C GLY A 71 14.85 7.67 4.80
N ASN A 72 14.39 8.06 5.99
CA ASN A 72 14.52 7.31 7.23
C ASN A 72 13.22 7.35 8.07
N PRO A 73 12.15 6.68 7.61
CA PRO A 73 10.83 6.80 8.22
C PRO A 73 10.79 6.12 9.60
N ASP A 74 10.38 6.88 10.61
CA ASP A 74 10.09 6.39 11.96
C ASP A 74 8.60 6.55 12.26
N VAL A 75 7.77 5.76 11.58
CA VAL A 75 6.31 5.83 11.68
C VAL A 75 5.78 5.07 12.90
N ALA A 76 6.50 4.05 13.37
CA ALA A 76 6.05 3.24 14.50
C ALA A 76 5.94 4.02 15.81
N ARG A 77 6.68 5.14 15.96
CA ARG A 77 6.56 6.05 17.12
C ARG A 77 5.14 6.60 17.31
N TYR A 78 4.31 6.57 16.26
CA TYR A 78 2.94 7.08 16.30
C TYR A 78 1.90 6.03 16.69
N PHE A 79 2.23 4.74 16.72
CA PHE A 79 1.25 3.68 17.06
C PHE A 79 0.52 3.90 18.40
N PRO A 80 1.13 4.46 19.47
CA PRO A 80 0.39 4.80 20.67
C PRO A 80 -0.79 5.77 20.46
N ARG A 81 -0.81 6.54 19.35
CA ARG A 81 -1.91 7.46 19.02
C ARG A 81 -3.18 6.74 18.56
N GLU A 82 -3.08 5.50 18.08
CA GLU A 82 -4.24 4.73 17.60
C GLU A 82 -5.36 4.66 18.66
N ALA A 83 -5.00 4.30 19.90
CA ALA A 83 -5.95 4.21 21.00
C ALA A 83 -6.56 5.56 21.40
N ALA A 84 -5.85 6.66 21.14
CA ALA A 84 -6.26 8.02 21.48
C ALA A 84 -6.99 8.74 20.34
N GLU A 85 -6.99 8.19 19.12
CA GLU A 85 -7.74 8.76 18.00
C GLU A 85 -9.22 8.86 18.38
N THR A 86 -9.90 9.93 17.97
CA THR A 86 -11.35 10.12 18.22
C THR A 86 -12.10 10.51 16.95
N ARG A 87 -11.40 10.92 15.90
CA ARG A 87 -11.97 11.30 14.61
C ARG A 87 -12.37 10.05 13.85
N ALA A 88 -13.68 9.87 13.66
CA ALA A 88 -14.24 8.65 13.07
C ALA A 88 -13.65 8.29 11.69
N LEU A 89 -13.40 9.30 10.84
CA LEU A 89 -12.80 9.09 9.52
C LEU A 89 -11.34 8.61 9.59
N TYR A 90 -10.57 9.10 10.56
CA TYR A 90 -9.18 8.68 10.77
C TYR A 90 -9.12 7.29 11.38
N LYS A 91 -9.95 6.99 12.39
CA LYS A 91 -10.10 5.63 12.94
C LYS A 91 -10.34 4.60 11.86
N ARG A 92 -11.21 4.93 10.91
CA ARG A 92 -11.61 4.00 9.86
C ARG A 92 -10.51 3.76 8.81
N ALA A 93 -9.76 4.80 8.45
CA ALA A 93 -8.85 4.75 7.30
C ALA A 93 -7.37 4.58 7.69
N CYS A 94 -6.94 5.13 8.82
CA CYS A 94 -5.53 5.25 9.19
C CYS A 94 -5.04 4.14 10.14
N TRP A 95 -5.95 3.47 10.83
CA TRP A 95 -5.64 2.54 11.92
C TRP A 95 -6.24 1.16 11.67
N ASN A 96 -5.91 0.18 12.52
CA ASN A 96 -6.58 -1.12 12.48
C ASN A 96 -8.04 -0.95 12.93
N SER A 97 -8.95 -1.65 12.26
CA SER A 97 -10.40 -1.53 12.50
C SER A 97 -11.10 -2.88 12.38
N GLU A 98 -12.36 -2.96 12.77
CA GLU A 98 -13.15 -4.19 12.60
C GLU A 98 -13.23 -4.65 11.13
N ILE A 99 -13.29 -3.69 10.20
CA ILE A 99 -13.37 -3.98 8.76
C ILE A 99 -12.01 -4.42 8.22
N ALA A 100 -10.94 -3.78 8.67
CA ALA A 100 -9.56 -4.05 8.26
C ALA A 100 -8.69 -4.26 9.52
N PRO A 101 -8.74 -5.44 10.15
CA PRO A 101 -8.05 -5.71 11.41
C PRO A 101 -6.52 -5.64 11.27
N TYR A 102 -6.01 -5.69 10.04
CA TYR A 102 -4.59 -5.59 9.76
C TYR A 102 -4.28 -4.49 8.73
N ASN A 103 -5.07 -3.40 8.75
CA ASN A 103 -4.89 -2.24 7.89
C ASN A 103 -3.44 -1.73 7.90
N VAL A 104 -2.87 -1.52 9.10
CA VAL A 104 -1.50 -1.05 9.31
C VAL A 104 -0.50 -1.98 8.63
N GLN A 105 -0.63 -3.29 8.84
CA GLN A 105 0.31 -4.28 8.32
C GLN A 105 0.24 -4.39 6.81
N GLY A 106 -0.98 -4.48 6.26
CA GLY A 106 -1.20 -4.57 4.82
C GLY A 106 -0.80 -3.29 4.09
N PHE A 107 -1.08 -2.12 4.66
CA PHE A 107 -0.63 -0.82 4.12
C PHE A 107 0.89 -0.77 4.00
N PHE A 108 1.63 -1.05 5.07
CA PHE A 108 3.10 -0.99 5.05
C PHE A 108 3.73 -2.12 4.22
N MET A 109 3.08 -3.28 4.09
CA MET A 109 3.49 -4.28 3.10
C MET A 109 3.35 -3.74 1.67
N ASN A 110 2.22 -3.13 1.34
CA ASN A 110 2.02 -2.56 0.01
C ASN A 110 3.03 -1.45 -0.30
N LEU A 111 3.20 -0.49 0.60
CA LEU A 111 4.16 0.60 0.38
C LEU A 111 5.59 0.06 0.24
N GLY A 112 5.98 -0.91 1.06
CA GLY A 112 7.27 -1.57 0.93
C GLY A 112 7.44 -2.26 -0.42
N ASP A 113 6.39 -2.92 -0.94
CA ASP A 113 6.42 -3.54 -2.27
C ASP A 113 6.62 -2.51 -3.38
N MET A 114 5.93 -1.37 -3.30
CA MET A 114 6.07 -0.28 -4.26
C MET A 114 7.49 0.31 -4.22
N LEU A 115 8.06 0.51 -3.03
CA LEU A 115 9.44 0.99 -2.88
C LEU A 115 10.46 -0.01 -3.43
N VAL A 116 10.29 -1.32 -3.18
CA VAL A 116 11.15 -2.35 -3.80
C VAL A 116 11.04 -2.31 -5.32
N LYS A 117 9.82 -2.24 -5.87
CA LYS A 117 9.58 -2.13 -7.31
C LYS A 117 10.21 -0.88 -7.91
N ASN A 118 10.25 0.23 -7.15
CA ASN A 118 10.94 1.46 -7.52
C ASN A 118 12.47 1.37 -7.42
N GLY A 119 13.01 0.33 -6.76
CA GLY A 119 14.45 0.15 -6.52
C GLY A 119 14.96 0.74 -5.21
N GLU A 120 14.09 1.30 -4.37
CA GLU A 120 14.41 1.93 -3.09
C GLU A 120 14.49 0.92 -1.94
N VAL A 121 15.30 -0.12 -2.11
CA VAL A 121 15.32 -1.31 -1.24
C VAL A 121 15.61 -0.96 0.22
N ALA A 122 16.52 -0.03 0.48
CA ALA A 122 16.88 0.36 1.85
C ALA A 122 15.71 1.00 2.60
N VAL A 123 14.96 1.90 1.94
CA VAL A 123 13.77 2.55 2.51
C VAL A 123 12.64 1.52 2.65
N ALA A 124 12.44 0.67 1.63
CA ALA A 124 11.44 -0.39 1.66
C ALA A 124 11.61 -1.32 2.88
N LYS A 125 12.85 -1.70 3.20
CA LYS A 125 13.13 -2.50 4.40
C LYS A 125 12.69 -1.80 5.68
N ARG A 126 12.93 -0.49 5.83
CA ARG A 126 12.46 0.28 7.00
C ARG A 126 10.94 0.32 7.08
N ILE A 127 10.28 0.54 5.94
CA ILE A 127 8.82 0.50 5.85
C ILE A 127 8.25 -0.87 6.24
N TYR A 128 8.80 -1.96 5.71
CA TYR A 128 8.37 -3.30 6.14
C TYR A 128 8.58 -3.54 7.64
N GLN A 129 9.68 -3.04 8.22
CA GLN A 129 9.90 -3.18 9.67
C GLN A 129 8.86 -2.41 10.49
N THR A 130 8.28 -1.34 9.97
CA THR A 130 7.19 -0.60 10.65
C THR A 130 5.99 -1.51 10.92
N ALA A 131 5.57 -2.32 9.95
CA ALA A 131 4.49 -3.30 10.15
C ALA A 131 4.77 -4.27 11.30
N LYS A 132 6.04 -4.65 11.49
CA LYS A 132 6.46 -5.60 12.55
C LYS A 132 6.45 -5.01 13.95
N GLN A 133 6.53 -3.69 14.07
CA GLN A 133 6.56 -2.99 15.35
C GLN A 133 5.16 -2.82 15.94
N HIS A 134 4.11 -2.99 15.13
CA HIS A 134 2.73 -2.95 15.61
C HIS A 134 2.38 -4.25 16.38
N PRO A 135 1.66 -4.17 17.52
CA PRO A 135 1.31 -5.34 18.34
C PRO A 135 0.63 -6.48 17.56
N ASP A 136 -0.29 -6.13 16.65
CA ASP A 136 -1.08 -7.09 15.87
C ASP A 136 -0.27 -7.90 14.85
N PHE A 137 1.00 -7.54 14.59
CA PHE A 137 1.86 -8.33 13.70
C PHE A 137 1.97 -9.79 14.14
N LYS A 138 1.86 -10.07 15.45
CA LYS A 138 1.99 -11.43 15.99
C LYS A 138 0.88 -12.37 15.50
N THR A 139 -0.33 -11.84 15.36
CA THR A 139 -1.51 -12.61 14.95
C THR A 139 -1.79 -12.51 13.46
N TRP A 140 -1.15 -11.57 12.76
CA TRP A 140 -1.36 -11.35 11.33
C TRP A 140 -1.05 -12.60 10.48
N PRO A 141 -2.01 -13.13 9.68
CA PRO A 141 -1.81 -14.33 8.86
C PRO A 141 -0.66 -14.23 7.85
N TYR A 142 -0.38 -13.01 7.36
CA TYR A 142 0.64 -12.78 6.32
C TYR A 142 2.01 -12.37 6.87
N LYS A 143 2.24 -12.49 8.19
CA LYS A 143 3.52 -12.15 8.82
C LYS A 143 4.73 -12.83 8.19
N ASP A 144 4.56 -14.09 7.75
CA ASP A 144 5.65 -14.84 7.12
C ASP A 144 5.92 -14.40 5.68
N VAL A 145 4.88 -13.94 4.97
CA VAL A 145 5.04 -13.28 3.66
C VAL A 145 5.87 -12.01 3.83
N LEU A 146 5.54 -11.16 4.81
CA LEU A 146 6.32 -9.94 5.08
C LEU A 146 7.78 -10.28 5.41
N ASN A 147 8.01 -11.27 6.27
CA ASN A 147 9.36 -11.70 6.61
C ASN A 147 10.14 -12.19 5.37
N ARG A 148 9.48 -12.87 4.41
CA ARG A 148 10.09 -13.24 3.12
C ARG A 148 10.37 -12.02 2.25
N ARG A 149 9.43 -11.07 2.14
CA ARG A 149 9.64 -9.79 1.41
C ARG A 149 10.86 -9.04 1.93
N ILE A 150 11.05 -8.95 3.25
CA ILE A 150 12.22 -8.33 3.87
C ILE A 150 13.51 -9.06 3.52
N ARG A 151 13.53 -10.40 3.66
CA ARG A 151 14.74 -11.22 3.38
C ARG A 151 15.16 -11.18 1.91
N HIS A 152 14.20 -11.08 1.00
CA HIS A 152 14.44 -11.15 -0.44
C HIS A 152 14.32 -9.78 -1.13
N ALA A 153 14.26 -8.67 -0.38
CA ALA A 153 13.94 -7.36 -0.94
C ALA A 153 14.81 -6.96 -2.14
N GLU A 154 16.12 -7.24 -2.09
CA GLU A 154 17.03 -7.02 -3.22
C GLU A 154 16.65 -7.83 -4.47
N LYS A 155 16.36 -9.12 -4.29
CA LYS A 155 15.95 -10.01 -5.40
C LYS A 155 14.55 -9.67 -5.92
N ASN A 156 13.71 -9.13 -5.04
CA ASN A 156 12.33 -8.81 -5.36
C ASN A 156 12.19 -7.58 -6.25
N VAL A 157 13.23 -6.74 -6.42
CA VAL A 157 13.20 -5.60 -7.34
C VAL A 157 12.77 -6.07 -8.74
N GLU A 158 13.49 -7.04 -9.30
CA GLU A 158 13.19 -7.54 -10.65
C GLU A 158 11.92 -8.42 -10.67
N ARG A 159 11.63 -9.17 -9.60
CA ARG A 159 10.39 -9.95 -9.52
C ARG A 159 9.14 -9.07 -9.50
N PHE A 160 9.19 -7.92 -8.83
CA PHE A 160 8.07 -6.99 -8.73
C PHE A 160 7.91 -6.12 -9.98
N ARG A 161 8.94 -6.04 -10.82
CA ARG A 161 8.90 -5.41 -12.14
C ARG A 161 8.45 -6.37 -13.25
N HIS A 162 8.43 -7.67 -12.98
CA HIS A 162 7.96 -8.67 -13.95
C HIS A 162 6.51 -8.39 -14.35
N ILE A 163 6.28 -8.27 -15.66
CA ILE A 163 4.94 -8.11 -16.21
C ILE A 163 4.31 -9.50 -16.29
N ILE A 164 3.30 -9.70 -15.47
CA ILE A 164 2.56 -10.96 -15.39
C ILE A 164 1.61 -11.06 -16.59
N ASP A 165 1.77 -12.11 -17.40
CA ASP A 165 0.79 -12.46 -18.43
C ASP A 165 -0.44 -13.16 -17.83
N ASN A 166 -1.60 -13.05 -18.48
CA ASN A 166 -2.87 -13.66 -18.07
C ASN A 166 -2.78 -15.20 -17.94
N SER A 167 -1.81 -15.83 -18.60
CA SER A 167 -1.56 -17.27 -18.52
C SER A 167 -0.74 -17.69 -17.29
N GLU A 168 -0.09 -16.74 -16.60
CA GLU A 168 0.80 -17.02 -15.48
C GLU A 168 0.03 -17.17 -14.16
N LYS A 169 0.39 -18.21 -13.39
CA LYS A 169 -0.13 -18.38 -12.04
C LYS A 169 0.59 -17.41 -11.09
N VAL A 170 -0.11 -16.37 -10.64
CA VAL A 170 0.45 -15.42 -9.69
C VAL A 170 0.58 -16.05 -8.30
N THR A 171 1.80 -15.99 -7.76
CA THR A 171 2.13 -16.39 -6.39
C THR A 171 2.36 -15.15 -5.52
N GLU A 172 2.93 -15.34 -4.33
CA GLU A 172 3.36 -14.25 -3.46
C GLU A 172 4.60 -13.48 -3.96
N ASP A 173 5.24 -13.91 -5.04
CA ASP A 173 6.45 -13.28 -5.59
C ASP A 173 6.17 -11.98 -6.37
N ALA A 174 4.89 -11.57 -6.48
CA ALA A 174 4.49 -10.28 -7.03
C ALA A 174 4.24 -9.22 -5.93
N ILE A 175 4.10 -7.96 -6.33
CA ILE A 175 3.61 -6.90 -5.42
C ILE A 175 2.20 -7.23 -4.94
N MET A 176 1.87 -6.81 -3.71
CA MET A 176 0.64 -7.17 -3.01
C MET A 176 -0.63 -7.08 -3.86
N ILE A 177 -0.84 -5.99 -4.63
CA ILE A 177 -2.06 -5.82 -5.44
C ILE A 177 -2.27 -6.92 -6.50
N LEU A 178 -1.20 -7.56 -6.96
CA LEU A 178 -1.27 -8.61 -7.96
C LEU A 178 -1.42 -9.99 -7.32
N THR A 179 -1.25 -10.12 -6.01
CA THR A 179 -1.31 -11.40 -5.30
C THR A 179 -2.75 -11.82 -4.99
N PRO A 180 -3.01 -13.13 -4.81
CA PRO A 180 -4.32 -13.63 -4.37
C PRO A 180 -4.78 -13.12 -3.00
N PHE A 181 -3.85 -12.64 -2.17
CA PHE A 181 -4.13 -12.12 -0.84
C PHE A 181 -4.22 -10.59 -0.79
N SER A 182 -4.25 -9.92 -1.95
CA SER A 182 -4.22 -8.45 -2.08
C SER A 182 -5.19 -7.71 -1.16
N CYS A 183 -6.43 -8.18 -1.03
CA CYS A 183 -7.41 -7.61 -0.10
C CYS A 183 -7.26 -8.19 1.31
N MET A 184 -6.96 -9.48 1.39
CA MET A 184 -6.92 -10.22 2.66
C MET A 184 -5.76 -9.81 3.56
N ALA A 185 -4.67 -9.25 2.99
CA ALA A 185 -3.58 -8.66 3.75
C ALA A 185 -4.06 -7.65 4.80
N CYS A 186 -5.12 -6.89 4.51
CA CYS A 186 -5.73 -5.96 5.46
C CYS A 186 -6.99 -6.53 6.15
N HIS A 187 -7.76 -7.35 5.42
CA HIS A 187 -9.14 -7.70 5.77
C HIS A 187 -9.34 -9.11 6.35
N GLU A 188 -8.31 -9.96 6.37
CA GLU A 188 -8.46 -11.30 6.95
C GLU A 188 -8.62 -11.24 8.46
N LYS A 189 -9.61 -11.97 8.98
CA LYS A 189 -9.79 -12.13 10.42
C LYS A 189 -8.69 -13.08 10.94
N GLY A 190 -8.01 -12.66 12.01
CA GLY A 190 -6.97 -13.44 12.69
C GLY A 190 -7.52 -14.51 13.62
#